data_AF-A0A421CQJ9-F1
#
_entry.id   AF-A0A421CQJ9-F1
#
_cell.length_a   1.000
_cell.length_b   1.000
_cell.length_c   1.000
_cell.angle_alpha   90.00
_cell.angle_beta   90.00
_cell.angle_gamma   90.00
#
_symmetry.space_group_name_H-M   'P 1'
#
loop_
_entity.id
_entity.type
_entity.pdbx_description
1 polymer ?
#
loop_
_entity_poly.entity_id
_entity_poly.type
_entity_poly.pdbx_seq_one_letter_code
_entity_poly.pdbx_strand_id
1 'polypeptide(L)'
;METIFEKPIDMRHKDLKAVEWQIPQITPKRDYGDYEFQASLEHISNELLKTFKNYRYEAYKNWGFPKWKRTKLNGYEPDKYVSFVPVSSKGKILGLNGIDQDGIEILAKYDFEGAHRKFLLMAEAFSNTGFYLKTNEGEEREPIILTYDWKFPIYETSVYNISPFSKATVIRYLMPSKNEKLFRTTSNRIVVKENASLELININLCNDDSLNIDNTLIEVQKNGNVEVVDINIGGRITSPHIVFRLAGEGAQAHLFPYFLGDKDNVIDMLYLMRFYSPETTGAIDAKGVIKDESKAIFRGFLDLKKGAKEANASESEYTLTLSEKAKAEALPSLLVDENEVNAAHAATVGTIEKEKLYYLMTRGFSLEEAKKLISSGLFESAIDRIKVFDEGMSQVVKDVIFQRI
;
A
#
# COMPACT_ATOMS: atom_id res chain seq x y z
N MET A 1 22.12 -14.97 -6.09
CA MET A 1 21.15 -15.02 -4.97
C MET A 1 19.83 -15.51 -5.56
N GLU A 2 19.10 -16.41 -4.90
CA GLU A 2 17.82 -16.91 -5.41
C GLU A 2 16.76 -15.81 -5.25
N THR A 3 16.15 -15.37 -6.35
CA THR A 3 15.08 -14.37 -6.35
C THR A 3 13.80 -15.01 -5.86
N ILE A 4 13.20 -14.41 -4.84
CA ILE A 4 11.87 -14.72 -4.35
C ILE A 4 10.88 -13.92 -5.20
N PHE A 5 9.82 -14.57 -5.68
CA PHE A 5 8.76 -13.93 -6.44
C PHE A 5 7.40 -14.16 -5.79
N GLU A 6 6.81 -13.11 -5.23
CA GLU A 6 5.50 -13.17 -4.59
C GLU A 6 4.36 -12.90 -5.59
N LYS A 7 3.32 -13.73 -5.49
CA LYS A 7 2.00 -13.48 -6.09
C LYS A 7 0.91 -13.54 -5.01
N PRO A 8 -0.24 -12.87 -5.23
CA PRO A 8 -1.40 -13.01 -4.36
C PRO A 8 -1.81 -14.47 -4.14
N ILE A 9 -1.87 -15.26 -5.22
CA ILE A 9 -2.25 -16.67 -5.18
C ILE A 9 -1.15 -17.48 -5.87
N ASP A 10 -0.61 -18.49 -5.18
CA ASP A 10 0.22 -19.50 -5.82
C ASP A 10 -0.68 -20.62 -6.36
N MET A 11 -0.75 -20.70 -7.68
CA MET A 11 -1.61 -21.65 -8.41
C MET A 11 -0.92 -23.01 -8.63
N ARG A 12 0.18 -23.29 -7.91
CA ARG A 12 0.93 -24.54 -7.99
C ARG A 12 0.62 -25.44 -6.80
N HIS A 13 0.37 -26.71 -7.07
CA HIS A 13 0.27 -27.76 -6.06
C HIS A 13 1.04 -28.99 -6.53
N LYS A 14 2.18 -29.28 -5.90
CA LYS A 14 3.13 -30.32 -6.33
C LYS A 14 3.50 -30.10 -7.81
N ASP A 15 3.29 -31.10 -8.65
CA ASP A 15 3.60 -31.06 -10.09
C ASP A 15 2.48 -30.44 -10.93
N LEU A 16 1.36 -30.04 -10.30
CA LEU A 16 0.22 -29.44 -10.99
C LEU A 16 0.28 -27.91 -10.90
N LYS A 17 -0.03 -27.25 -12.01
CA LYS A 17 -0.21 -25.80 -12.07
C LYS A 17 -1.56 -25.50 -12.68
N ALA A 18 -2.42 -24.77 -11.97
CA ALA A 18 -3.69 -24.33 -12.51
C ALA A 18 -3.45 -23.31 -13.65
N VAL A 19 -4.35 -23.30 -14.63
CA VAL A 19 -4.29 -22.36 -15.75
C VAL A 19 -4.53 -20.95 -15.21
N GLU A 20 -3.50 -20.11 -15.26
CA GLU A 20 -3.61 -18.71 -14.90
C GLU A 20 -4.26 -17.93 -16.04
N TRP A 21 -5.45 -17.37 -15.79
CA TRP A 21 -6.04 -16.41 -16.70
C TRP A 21 -5.14 -15.16 -16.76
N GLN A 22 -4.59 -14.88 -17.94
CA GLN A 22 -3.78 -13.70 -18.15
C GLN A 22 -4.67 -12.47 -18.24
N ILE A 23 -4.39 -11.46 -17.40
CA ILE A 23 -5.06 -10.17 -17.48
C ILE A 23 -4.80 -9.59 -18.87
N PRO A 24 -5.84 -9.20 -19.64
CA PRO A 24 -5.66 -8.61 -20.96
C PRO A 24 -4.72 -7.41 -20.87
N GLN A 25 -3.68 -7.44 -21.69
CA GLN A 25 -2.68 -6.40 -21.75
C GLN A 25 -3.02 -5.44 -22.90
N ILE A 26 -3.04 -4.16 -22.58
CA ILE A 26 -3.34 -3.07 -23.51
C ILE A 26 -2.05 -2.31 -23.77
N THR A 27 -1.64 -2.27 -25.03
CA THR A 27 -0.55 -1.40 -25.47
C THR A 27 -1.09 0.03 -25.62
N PRO A 28 -0.50 1.02 -24.93
CA PRO A 28 -0.92 2.40 -25.08
C PRO A 28 -0.50 2.95 -26.45
N LYS A 29 -1.10 4.06 -26.87
CA LYS A 29 -0.68 4.76 -28.09
C LYS A 29 0.73 5.33 -27.95
N ARG A 30 1.07 5.80 -26.74
CA ARG A 30 2.41 6.28 -26.40
C ARG A 30 2.82 5.72 -25.04
N ASP A 31 3.67 4.70 -25.06
CA ASP A 31 4.36 4.23 -23.86
C ASP A 31 5.67 5.00 -23.64
N TYR A 32 6.25 4.88 -22.45
CA TYR A 32 7.64 5.28 -22.20
C TYR A 32 8.60 4.32 -22.89
N GLY A 33 9.63 4.89 -23.53
CA GLY A 33 10.67 4.15 -24.23
C GLY A 33 12.06 4.63 -23.86
N ASP A 34 13.00 4.46 -24.79
CA ASP A 34 14.42 4.70 -24.53
C ASP A 34 14.70 6.16 -24.12
N TYR A 35 13.96 7.12 -24.70
CA TYR A 35 14.13 8.53 -24.38
C TYR A 35 13.80 8.85 -22.92
N GLU A 36 12.60 8.46 -22.45
CA GLU A 36 12.20 8.65 -21.06
C GLU A 36 13.08 7.84 -20.10
N PHE A 37 13.54 6.66 -20.53
CA PHE A 37 14.43 5.83 -19.72
C PHE A 37 15.80 6.51 -19.51
N GLN A 38 16.42 7.04 -20.57
CA GLN A 38 17.67 7.80 -20.45
C GLN A 38 17.50 9.04 -19.56
N ALA A 39 16.39 9.78 -19.73
CA ALA A 39 16.07 10.92 -18.87
C ALA A 39 15.91 10.52 -17.38
N SER A 40 15.48 9.28 -17.10
CA SER A 40 15.38 8.74 -15.74
C SER A 40 16.74 8.41 -15.09
N LEU A 41 17.81 8.34 -15.88
CA LEU A 41 19.17 8.03 -15.42
C LEU A 41 20.02 9.29 -15.22
N GLU A 42 19.63 10.44 -15.80
CA GLU A 42 20.39 11.70 -15.75
C GLU A 42 20.73 12.16 -14.32
N HIS A 43 19.80 12.00 -13.38
CA HIS A 43 19.98 12.39 -11.97
C HIS A 43 20.47 11.24 -11.08
N ILE A 44 20.74 10.07 -11.66
CA ILE A 44 21.20 8.91 -10.92
C ILE A 44 22.72 8.85 -10.98
N SER A 45 23.38 9.03 -9.83
CA SER A 45 24.85 8.94 -9.74
C SER A 45 25.33 7.53 -9.38
N ASN A 46 24.44 6.66 -8.91
CA ASN A 46 24.78 5.33 -8.41
C ASN A 46 24.74 4.28 -9.53
N GLU A 47 25.89 3.67 -9.86
CA GLU A 47 26.01 2.70 -10.96
C GLU A 47 25.29 1.37 -10.70
N LEU A 48 25.21 0.92 -9.44
CA LEU A 48 24.46 -0.29 -9.09
C LEU A 48 22.97 -0.06 -9.35
N LEU A 49 22.46 1.12 -8.97
CA LEU A 49 21.09 1.51 -9.23
C LEU A 49 20.80 1.63 -10.74
N LYS A 50 21.70 2.24 -11.53
CA LYS A 50 21.54 2.28 -13.00
C LYS A 50 21.43 0.88 -13.60
N THR A 51 22.28 -0.04 -13.15
CA THR A 51 22.27 -1.44 -13.60
C THR A 51 20.95 -2.12 -13.27
N PHE A 52 20.45 -1.93 -12.04
CA PHE A 52 19.14 -2.43 -11.63
C PHE A 52 18.01 -1.84 -12.47
N LYS A 53 17.98 -0.51 -12.66
CA LYS A 53 16.96 0.17 -13.48
C LYS A 53 16.96 -0.33 -14.92
N ASN A 54 18.13 -0.56 -15.52
CA ASN A 54 18.24 -1.11 -16.87
C ASN A 54 17.66 -2.52 -16.98
N TYR A 55 17.95 -3.40 -16.00
CA TYR A 55 17.34 -4.73 -15.95
C TYR A 55 15.80 -4.65 -15.85
N ARG A 56 15.27 -3.75 -15.01
CA ARG A 56 13.83 -3.55 -14.85
C ARG A 56 13.19 -2.92 -16.08
N TYR A 57 13.89 -2.05 -16.81
CA TYR A 57 13.43 -1.49 -18.08
C TYR A 57 13.30 -2.55 -19.18
N GLU A 58 14.26 -3.47 -19.28
CA GLU A 58 14.14 -4.61 -20.21
C GLU A 58 12.90 -5.47 -19.90
N ALA A 59 12.62 -5.71 -18.61
CA ALA A 59 11.39 -6.37 -18.20
C ALA A 59 10.14 -5.53 -18.56
N TYR A 60 10.16 -4.22 -18.32
CA TYR A 60 9.03 -3.31 -18.57
C TYR A 60 8.52 -3.35 -20.01
N LYS A 61 9.41 -3.46 -20.99
CA LYS A 61 9.08 -3.51 -22.42
C LYS A 61 8.23 -4.73 -22.80
N ASN A 62 8.27 -5.80 -22.01
CA ASN A 62 7.54 -7.04 -22.28
C ASN A 62 6.11 -7.06 -21.72
N TRP A 63 5.65 -5.95 -21.10
CA TRP A 63 4.34 -5.86 -20.49
C TRP A 63 3.53 -4.70 -21.08
N GLY A 64 2.22 -4.92 -21.27
CA GLY A 64 1.23 -3.87 -21.49
C GLY A 64 0.48 -3.48 -20.22
N PHE A 65 -0.30 -2.40 -20.27
CA PHE A 65 -1.11 -1.96 -19.13
C PHE A 65 -2.35 -2.85 -18.96
N PRO A 66 -2.83 -3.06 -17.73
CA PRO A 66 -3.93 -3.98 -17.49
C PRO A 66 -5.29 -3.44 -17.94
N LYS A 67 -6.17 -4.36 -18.32
CA LYS A 67 -7.61 -4.14 -18.33
C LYS A 67 -8.27 -4.71 -17.08
N TRP A 68 -8.65 -3.86 -16.13
CA TRP A 68 -9.40 -4.26 -14.94
C TRP A 68 -10.87 -3.89 -15.07
N LYS A 69 -11.70 -4.86 -15.42
CA LYS A 69 -13.16 -4.67 -15.46
C LYS A 69 -13.73 -4.18 -14.12
N ARG A 70 -13.20 -4.70 -13.01
CA ARG A 70 -13.68 -4.40 -11.65
C ARG A 70 -13.49 -2.94 -11.22
N THR A 71 -12.49 -2.26 -11.76
CA THR A 71 -12.20 -0.83 -11.50
C THR A 71 -12.49 0.07 -12.70
N LYS A 72 -12.97 -0.49 -13.81
CA LYS A 72 -13.12 0.19 -15.11
C LYS A 72 -11.79 0.76 -15.67
N LEU A 73 -10.63 0.28 -15.21
CA LEU A 73 -9.34 0.60 -15.83
C LEU A 73 -9.21 -0.15 -17.16
N ASN A 74 -8.96 0.58 -18.25
CA ASN A 74 -8.79 0.01 -19.59
C ASN A 74 -7.48 0.52 -20.18
N GLY A 75 -6.37 0.03 -19.63
CA GLY A 75 -5.05 0.55 -19.94
C GLY A 75 -4.78 1.89 -19.25
N TYR A 76 -3.57 2.41 -19.45
CA TYR A 76 -3.14 3.73 -19.00
C TYR A 76 -2.28 4.34 -20.10
N GLU A 77 -2.47 5.64 -20.35
CA GLU A 77 -1.61 6.43 -21.24
C GLU A 77 -0.71 7.27 -20.34
N PRO A 78 0.61 6.96 -20.29
CA PRO A 78 1.58 7.71 -19.52
C PRO A 78 1.57 9.21 -19.83
N ASP A 79 1.54 10.02 -18.79
CA ASP A 79 1.68 11.48 -18.90
C ASP A 79 3.13 11.84 -19.28
N LYS A 80 3.42 13.11 -19.61
CA LYS A 80 4.80 13.52 -19.95
C LYS A 80 5.76 13.21 -18.79
N TYR A 81 6.86 12.53 -19.09
CA TYR A 81 7.84 12.16 -18.09
C TYR A 81 8.50 13.38 -17.43
N VAL A 82 8.69 13.29 -16.12
CA VAL A 82 9.37 14.28 -15.28
C VAL A 82 10.53 13.55 -14.59
N SER A 83 11.75 14.02 -14.80
CA SER A 83 12.97 13.32 -14.40
C SER A 83 13.27 13.34 -12.91
N PHE A 84 12.73 14.32 -12.18
CA PHE A 84 12.88 14.40 -10.73
C PHE A 84 11.65 15.06 -10.08
N VAL A 85 11.17 14.47 -8.99
CA VAL A 85 10.10 15.06 -8.17
C VAL A 85 10.64 15.28 -6.74
N PRO A 86 10.75 16.55 -6.29
CA PRO A 86 11.20 16.84 -4.94
C PRO A 86 10.14 16.39 -3.92
N VAL A 87 10.61 15.80 -2.83
CA VAL A 87 9.78 15.38 -1.70
C VAL A 87 10.37 16.01 -0.44
N SER A 88 9.52 16.65 0.36
CA SER A 88 9.97 17.24 1.62
C SER A 88 10.19 16.13 2.64
N SER A 89 11.28 16.20 3.39
CA SER A 89 11.58 15.22 4.43
C SER A 89 11.94 15.92 5.73
N LYS A 90 11.36 15.44 6.83
CA LYS A 90 11.77 15.74 8.20
C LYS A 90 12.32 14.45 8.79
N GLY A 91 13.48 14.51 9.42
CA GLY A 91 14.23 13.33 9.86
C GLY A 91 15.31 12.91 8.85
N LYS A 92 16.20 12.01 9.27
CA LYS A 92 17.36 11.59 8.46
C LYS A 92 17.00 10.38 7.59
N ILE A 93 16.96 10.59 6.28
CA ILE A 93 16.78 9.53 5.27
C ILE A 93 17.61 9.84 4.03
N LEU A 94 18.13 8.82 3.36
CA LEU A 94 18.88 9.00 2.13
C LEU A 94 17.92 9.00 0.94
N GLY A 95 18.20 9.81 -0.08
CA GLY A 95 17.61 9.61 -1.39
C GLY A 95 18.14 8.32 -2.02
N LEU A 96 17.44 7.81 -3.05
CA LEU A 96 17.77 6.53 -3.68
C LEU A 96 19.21 6.44 -4.23
N ASN A 97 19.84 7.57 -4.59
CA ASN A 97 21.26 7.60 -4.98
C ASN A 97 22.22 7.11 -3.88
N GLY A 98 21.82 7.22 -2.61
CA GLY A 98 22.58 6.73 -1.47
C GLY A 98 22.44 5.22 -1.22
N ILE A 99 21.72 4.49 -2.07
CA ILE A 99 21.54 3.04 -1.93
C ILE A 99 22.89 2.30 -2.02
N ASP A 100 23.11 1.38 -1.10
CA ASP A 100 24.30 0.54 -1.08
C ASP A 100 24.00 -0.84 -1.69
N GLN A 101 25.01 -1.72 -1.66
CA GLN A 101 24.91 -3.09 -2.16
C GLN A 101 23.76 -3.87 -1.50
N ASP A 102 23.60 -3.75 -0.18
CA ASP A 102 22.51 -4.43 0.56
C ASP A 102 21.14 -4.00 0.05
N GLY A 103 20.95 -2.70 -0.19
CA GLY A 103 19.69 -2.17 -0.71
C GLY A 103 19.35 -2.70 -2.11
N ILE A 104 20.35 -2.81 -2.98
CA ILE A 104 20.19 -3.38 -4.34
C ILE A 104 19.90 -4.87 -4.26
N GLU A 105 20.56 -5.59 -3.35
CA GLU A 105 20.28 -7.01 -3.10
C GLU A 105 18.86 -7.24 -2.59
N ILE A 106 18.34 -6.36 -1.74
CA ILE A 106 16.94 -6.40 -1.30
C ILE A 106 15.99 -6.23 -2.49
N LEU A 107 16.23 -5.25 -3.38
CA LEU A 107 15.42 -5.04 -4.59
C LEU A 107 15.47 -6.22 -5.57
N ALA A 108 16.62 -6.89 -5.67
CA ALA A 108 16.81 -8.04 -6.55
C ALA A 108 16.27 -9.35 -5.96
N LYS A 109 16.37 -9.52 -4.63
CA LYS A 109 15.94 -10.72 -3.92
C LYS A 109 14.43 -10.78 -3.78
N TYR A 110 13.81 -9.69 -3.32
CA TYR A 110 12.36 -9.65 -3.09
C TYR A 110 11.68 -9.04 -4.29
N ASP A 111 11.16 -9.87 -5.18
CA ASP A 111 10.35 -9.44 -6.31
C ASP A 111 8.90 -9.88 -6.14
N PHE A 112 7.97 -9.22 -6.83
CA PHE A 112 6.55 -9.53 -6.73
C PHE A 112 5.76 -8.98 -7.92
N GLU A 113 4.51 -9.39 -8.02
CA GLU A 113 3.61 -8.92 -9.09
C GLU A 113 3.17 -7.45 -8.88
N GLY A 114 3.03 -7.01 -7.63
CA GLY A 114 2.33 -5.77 -7.28
C GLY A 114 0.85 -5.82 -7.69
N ALA A 115 0.19 -4.67 -7.70
CA ALA A 115 -1.17 -4.54 -8.24
C ALA A 115 -1.22 -5.00 -9.71
N HIS A 116 -0.18 -4.68 -10.48
CA HIS A 116 0.12 -5.26 -11.78
C HIS A 116 1.59 -5.09 -12.13
N ARG A 117 2.17 -6.10 -12.80
CA ARG A 117 3.59 -6.13 -13.13
C ARG A 117 4.07 -4.91 -13.91
N LYS A 118 3.28 -4.42 -14.87
CA LYS A 118 3.61 -3.21 -15.64
C LYS A 118 3.80 -1.96 -14.77
N PHE A 119 2.91 -1.71 -13.81
CA PHE A 119 2.99 -0.52 -12.95
C PHE A 119 4.14 -0.60 -11.96
N LEU A 120 4.42 -1.80 -11.43
CA LEU A 120 5.57 -2.03 -10.56
C LEU A 120 6.88 -1.78 -11.31
N LEU A 121 7.04 -2.40 -12.49
CA LEU A 121 8.22 -2.20 -13.33
C LEU A 121 8.35 -0.74 -13.80
N MET A 122 7.24 -0.03 -14.01
CA MET A 122 7.25 1.40 -14.31
C MET A 122 7.86 2.21 -13.16
N ALA A 123 7.48 1.90 -11.91
CA ALA A 123 8.02 2.55 -10.73
C ALA A 123 9.54 2.33 -10.60
N GLU A 124 10.00 1.11 -10.87
CA GLU A 124 11.42 0.72 -10.76
C GLU A 124 12.28 1.26 -11.91
N ALA A 125 11.83 1.12 -13.15
CA ALA A 125 12.58 1.53 -14.33
C ALA A 125 12.65 3.05 -14.48
N PHE A 126 11.58 3.77 -14.14
CA PHE A 126 11.46 5.21 -14.36
C PHE A 126 11.40 6.01 -13.05
N SER A 127 11.93 5.45 -11.95
CA SER A 127 11.90 6.10 -10.65
C SER A 127 12.43 7.54 -10.72
N ASN A 128 11.58 8.52 -10.40
CA ASN A 128 11.91 9.95 -10.37
C ASN A 128 11.93 10.52 -8.94
N THR A 129 11.59 9.69 -7.96
CA THR A 129 11.79 9.91 -6.54
C THR A 129 11.95 8.57 -5.82
N GLY A 130 12.39 8.57 -4.57
CA GLY A 130 12.68 7.34 -3.86
C GLY A 130 13.67 7.51 -2.72
N PHE A 131 13.59 6.60 -1.75
CA PHE A 131 14.33 6.71 -0.51
C PHE A 131 15.05 5.42 -0.14
N TYR A 132 16.21 5.56 0.49
CA TYR A 132 16.91 4.48 1.15
C TYR A 132 17.01 4.77 2.65
N LEU A 133 16.37 3.93 3.46
CA LEU A 133 16.50 3.95 4.91
C LEU A 133 17.31 2.72 5.34
N LYS A 134 18.47 2.95 5.95
CA LYS A 134 19.26 1.93 6.62
C LYS A 134 19.48 2.35 8.08
N THR A 135 19.18 1.47 9.02
CA THR A 135 19.54 1.67 10.43
C THR A 135 20.83 0.94 10.75
N ASN A 136 21.53 1.38 11.78
CA ASN A 136 22.57 0.58 12.43
C ASN A 136 21.93 -0.36 13.45
N GLU A 137 22.57 -1.50 13.74
CA GLU A 137 22.07 -2.45 14.74
C GLU A 137 21.81 -1.76 16.10
N GLY A 138 20.64 -2.03 16.70
CA GLY A 138 20.22 -1.41 17.96
C GLY A 138 19.85 0.07 17.88
N GLU A 139 19.89 0.69 16.69
CA GLU A 139 19.54 2.10 16.53
C GLU A 139 18.03 2.35 16.69
N GLU A 140 17.68 3.32 17.53
CA GLU A 140 16.35 3.92 17.57
C GLU A 140 16.35 5.21 16.74
N ARG A 141 15.72 5.17 15.56
CA ARG A 141 15.62 6.31 14.64
C ARG A 141 14.53 7.27 15.09
N GLU A 142 14.83 8.57 14.99
CA GLU A 142 13.78 9.60 15.04
C GLU A 142 12.74 9.39 13.93
N PRO A 143 11.45 9.70 14.16
CA PRO A 143 10.42 9.57 13.14
C PRO A 143 10.75 10.36 11.87
N ILE A 144 10.59 9.71 10.72
CA ILE A 144 10.81 10.30 9.41
C ILE A 144 9.46 10.65 8.80
N ILE A 145 9.26 11.91 8.45
CA ILE A 145 8.05 12.38 7.77
C ILE A 145 8.41 12.76 6.34
N LEU A 146 7.76 12.12 5.38
CA LEU A 146 7.88 12.36 3.95
C LEU A 146 6.60 13.00 3.43
N THR A 147 6.70 14.21 2.90
CA THR A 147 5.55 14.95 2.36
C THR A 147 5.71 15.17 0.86
N TYR A 148 4.84 14.51 0.11
CA TYR A 148 4.76 14.54 -1.35
C TYR A 148 3.75 15.60 -1.77
N ASP A 149 4.26 16.69 -2.31
CA ASP A 149 3.48 17.76 -2.93
C ASP A 149 3.08 17.33 -4.35
N TRP A 150 1.94 16.65 -4.48
CA TRP A 150 1.56 15.90 -5.67
C TRP A 150 1.10 16.83 -6.80
N LYS A 151 2.07 17.25 -7.63
CA LYS A 151 1.91 18.12 -8.81
C LYS A 151 2.27 17.44 -10.12
N PHE A 152 3.09 16.40 -10.05
CA PHE A 152 3.66 15.70 -11.19
C PHE A 152 3.44 14.20 -11.05
N PRO A 153 3.51 13.42 -12.15
CA PRO A 153 3.53 11.97 -12.06
C PRO A 153 4.68 11.49 -11.16
N ILE A 154 4.35 10.64 -10.19
CA ILE A 154 5.32 10.09 -9.23
C ILE A 154 5.60 8.63 -9.58
N TYR A 155 6.88 8.33 -9.80
CA TYR A 155 7.41 6.99 -9.94
C TYR A 155 8.39 6.77 -8.79
N GLU A 156 7.94 6.07 -7.76
CA GLU A 156 8.70 5.94 -6.52
C GLU A 156 9.32 4.55 -6.39
N THR A 157 10.62 4.48 -6.11
CA THR A 157 11.26 3.24 -5.65
C THR A 157 11.93 3.50 -4.32
N SER A 158 11.55 2.76 -3.28
CA SER A 158 12.08 2.97 -1.92
C SER A 158 12.49 1.64 -1.28
N VAL A 159 13.57 1.68 -0.50
CA VAL A 159 14.11 0.50 0.20
C VAL A 159 14.34 0.84 1.66
N TYR A 160 13.74 0.08 2.58
CA TYR A 160 13.93 0.22 4.02
C TYR A 160 14.57 -1.07 4.56
N ASN A 161 15.78 -0.97 5.09
CA ASN A 161 16.57 -2.04 5.67
C ASN A 161 16.76 -1.74 7.17
N ILE A 162 15.83 -2.25 7.98
CA ILE A 162 15.81 -2.03 9.42
C ILE A 162 16.66 -3.13 10.06
N SER A 163 17.84 -2.74 10.55
CA SER A 163 18.84 -3.61 11.16
C SER A 163 18.34 -4.27 12.45
N PRO A 164 19.00 -5.35 12.93
CA PRO A 164 18.53 -6.08 14.10
C PRO A 164 18.43 -5.16 15.33
N PHE A 165 17.44 -5.42 16.18
CA PHE A 165 17.16 -4.65 17.41
C PHE A 165 16.89 -3.15 17.19
N SER A 166 16.77 -2.68 15.94
CA SER A 166 16.50 -1.28 15.64
C SER A 166 15.02 -0.95 15.70
N LYS A 167 14.71 0.34 15.86
CA LYS A 167 13.35 0.87 15.74
C LYS A 167 13.31 2.03 14.75
N ALA A 168 12.28 2.08 13.92
CA ALA A 168 12.05 3.21 13.03
C ALA A 168 10.55 3.48 12.86
N THR A 169 10.21 4.75 12.66
CA THR A 169 8.86 5.18 12.26
C THR A 169 8.97 6.00 10.99
N VAL A 170 8.17 5.67 9.98
CA VAL A 170 8.10 6.39 8.70
C VAL A 170 6.66 6.79 8.42
N ILE A 171 6.42 8.09 8.24
CA ILE A 171 5.12 8.66 7.89
C ILE A 171 5.22 9.25 6.49
N ARG A 172 4.27 8.91 5.62
CA ARG A 172 4.22 9.32 4.21
C ARG A 172 2.90 10.02 3.91
N TYR A 173 2.96 11.32 3.64
CA TYR A 173 1.82 12.14 3.25
C TYR A 173 1.84 12.41 1.75
N LEU A 174 0.88 11.84 1.02
CA LEU A 174 0.60 12.21 -0.35
C LEU A 174 -0.57 13.20 -0.36
N MET A 175 -0.31 14.43 -0.82
CA MET A 175 -1.31 15.49 -0.87
C MET A 175 -1.37 16.13 -2.26
N PRO A 176 -2.55 16.30 -2.86
CA PRO A 176 -2.69 16.95 -4.14
C PRO A 176 -2.55 18.46 -3.97
N SER A 177 -1.69 19.08 -4.75
CA SER A 177 -1.53 20.55 -4.72
C SER A 177 -2.43 21.25 -5.72
N LYS A 178 -3.10 20.48 -6.57
CA LYS A 178 -4.01 20.95 -7.63
C LYS A 178 -5.12 19.93 -7.86
N ASN A 179 -6.23 20.41 -8.40
CA ASN A 179 -7.31 19.56 -8.88
C ASN A 179 -7.11 19.24 -10.37
N GLU A 180 -6.07 18.49 -10.68
CA GLU A 180 -5.71 18.02 -12.03
C GLU A 180 -5.54 16.50 -12.02
N LYS A 181 -5.61 15.85 -13.19
CA LYS A 181 -5.31 14.42 -13.30
C LYS A 181 -3.85 14.16 -12.88
N LEU A 182 -3.68 13.32 -11.86
CA LEU A 182 -2.37 12.93 -11.35
C LEU A 182 -2.19 11.41 -11.39
N PHE A 183 -0.93 10.98 -11.46
CA PHE A 183 -0.55 9.58 -11.46
C PHE A 183 0.53 9.32 -10.42
N ARG A 184 0.41 8.21 -9.72
CA ARG A 184 1.45 7.69 -8.83
C ARG A 184 1.54 6.18 -8.96
N THR A 185 2.76 5.67 -9.07
CA THR A 185 3.06 4.26 -8.86
C THR A 185 4.29 4.12 -7.97
N THR A 186 4.27 3.14 -7.06
CA THR A 186 5.39 2.90 -6.14
C THR A 186 5.92 1.48 -6.27
N SER A 187 7.17 1.29 -5.84
CA SER A 187 7.78 -0.01 -5.56
C SER A 187 8.58 0.13 -4.27
N ASN A 188 7.99 -0.27 -3.15
CA ASN A 188 8.65 -0.23 -1.85
C ASN A 188 9.12 -1.65 -1.46
N ARG A 189 10.37 -1.77 -1.02
CA ARG A 189 10.90 -2.99 -0.38
C ARG A 189 11.32 -2.70 1.04
N ILE A 190 10.78 -3.47 1.96
CA ILE A 190 11.02 -3.28 3.38
C ILE A 190 11.50 -4.60 3.95
N VAL A 191 12.60 -4.58 4.69
CA VAL A 191 13.10 -5.72 5.45
C VAL A 191 13.23 -5.27 6.90
N VAL A 192 12.45 -5.90 7.77
CA VAL A 192 12.51 -5.75 9.22
C VAL A 192 13.27 -6.95 9.76
N LYS A 193 14.52 -6.73 10.18
CA LYS A 193 15.40 -7.80 10.65
C LYS A 193 15.06 -8.25 12.07
N GLU A 194 15.86 -9.18 12.57
CA GLU A 194 15.63 -9.83 13.85
C GLU A 194 15.46 -8.84 15.01
N ASN A 195 14.40 -9.02 15.81
CA ASN A 195 14.03 -8.17 16.94
C ASN A 195 13.87 -6.66 16.60
N ALA A 196 13.76 -6.30 15.33
CA ALA A 196 13.58 -4.92 14.89
C ALA A 196 12.09 -4.55 14.82
N SER A 197 11.77 -3.25 14.96
CA SER A 197 10.40 -2.76 14.80
C SER A 197 10.27 -1.62 13.80
N LEU A 198 9.25 -1.67 12.95
CA LEU A 198 8.89 -0.59 12.04
C LEU A 198 7.43 -0.19 12.21
N GLU A 199 7.17 1.10 12.37
CA GLU A 199 5.83 1.68 12.19
C GLU A 199 5.81 2.48 10.87
N LEU A 200 4.93 2.10 9.96
CA LEU A 200 4.75 2.76 8.67
C LEU A 200 3.34 3.34 8.58
N ILE A 201 3.23 4.66 8.44
CA ILE A 201 1.94 5.34 8.30
C ILE A 201 1.88 5.96 6.90
N ASN A 202 1.07 5.37 6.01
CA ASN A 202 0.78 5.93 4.69
C ASN A 202 -0.54 6.70 4.75
N ILE A 203 -0.50 7.97 4.33
CA ILE A 203 -1.67 8.82 4.18
C ILE A 203 -1.76 9.25 2.72
N ASN A 204 -2.65 8.61 1.98
CA ASN A 204 -2.90 8.87 0.57
C ASN A 204 -4.19 9.69 0.40
N LEU A 205 -4.04 11.01 0.31
CA LEU A 205 -5.14 11.90 -0.05
C LEU A 205 -5.11 12.11 -1.56
N CYS A 206 -6.09 11.58 -2.28
CA CYS A 206 -6.15 11.69 -3.73
C CYS A 206 -7.24 12.68 -4.16
N ASN A 207 -7.01 13.40 -5.26
CA ASN A 207 -8.09 14.12 -5.93
C ASN A 207 -8.91 13.17 -6.81
N ASP A 208 -10.07 13.59 -7.29
CA ASP A 208 -11.05 12.67 -7.89
C ASP A 208 -10.64 12.12 -9.27
N ASP A 209 -9.65 12.73 -9.93
CA ASP A 209 -9.15 12.28 -11.24
C ASP A 209 -7.85 11.46 -11.15
N SER A 210 -7.31 11.28 -9.94
CA SER A 210 -6.03 10.64 -9.71
C SER A 210 -6.06 9.12 -9.89
N LEU A 211 -4.95 8.56 -10.38
CA LEU A 211 -4.66 7.13 -10.37
C LEU A 211 -3.48 6.86 -9.43
N ASN A 212 -3.73 6.23 -8.28
CA ASN A 212 -2.73 5.88 -7.27
C ASN A 212 -2.55 4.35 -7.21
N ILE A 213 -1.38 3.86 -7.59
CA ILE A 213 -1.01 2.43 -7.50
C ILE A 213 0.12 2.29 -6.48
N ASP A 214 -0.17 1.82 -5.28
CA ASP A 214 0.86 1.67 -4.25
C ASP A 214 1.27 0.21 -4.13
N ASN A 215 2.53 -0.14 -4.37
CA ASN A 215 3.03 -1.51 -4.25
C ASN A 215 4.11 -1.56 -3.17
N THR A 216 3.89 -2.37 -2.14
CA THR A 216 4.82 -2.53 -1.03
C THR A 216 4.98 -4.01 -0.70
N LEU A 217 6.23 -4.47 -0.57
CA LEU A 217 6.55 -5.79 -0.05
C LEU A 217 7.40 -5.63 1.21
N ILE A 218 6.98 -6.31 2.28
CA ILE A 218 7.58 -6.28 3.60
C ILE A 218 7.99 -7.69 4.02
N GLU A 219 9.28 -7.92 4.20
CA GLU A 219 9.84 -9.11 4.82
C GLU A 219 10.04 -8.85 6.32
N VAL A 220 9.50 -9.71 7.17
CA VAL A 220 9.67 -9.66 8.63
C VAL A 220 10.43 -10.90 9.10
N GLN A 221 11.59 -10.68 9.70
CA GLN A 221 12.47 -11.74 10.19
C GLN A 221 12.18 -12.06 11.67
N LYS A 222 13.03 -12.88 12.29
CA LYS A 222 12.79 -13.49 13.61
C LYS A 222 12.44 -12.44 14.66
N ASN A 223 11.32 -12.58 15.35
CA ASN A 223 10.83 -11.62 16.36
C ASN A 223 10.74 -10.16 15.86
N GLY A 224 10.76 -9.92 14.55
CA GLY A 224 10.56 -8.60 13.98
C GLY A 224 9.09 -8.20 14.12
N ASN A 225 8.84 -6.91 14.29
CA ASN A 225 7.48 -6.37 14.39
C ASN A 225 7.26 -5.26 13.35
N VAL A 226 6.14 -5.30 12.64
CA VAL A 226 5.74 -4.22 11.74
C VAL A 226 4.30 -3.81 11.98
N GLU A 227 4.07 -2.52 12.18
CA GLU A 227 2.73 -1.94 12.14
C GLU A 227 2.60 -1.04 10.91
N VAL A 228 1.52 -1.22 10.16
CA VAL A 228 1.22 -0.39 8.99
C VAL A 228 -0.16 0.23 9.15
N VAL A 229 -0.23 1.56 9.11
CA VAL A 229 -1.50 2.30 8.99
C VAL A 229 -1.59 2.79 7.54
N ASP A 230 -2.60 2.35 6.81
CA ASP A 230 -2.74 2.66 5.37
C ASP A 230 -4.06 3.39 5.12
N ILE A 231 -4.00 4.72 5.01
CA ILE A 231 -5.17 5.58 4.82
C ILE A 231 -5.29 5.95 3.34
N ASN A 232 -6.40 5.57 2.70
CA ASN A 232 -6.66 5.83 1.29
C ASN A 232 -7.98 6.58 1.10
N ILE A 233 -7.92 7.84 0.66
CA ILE A 233 -9.08 8.71 0.53
C ILE A 233 -9.19 9.24 -0.89
N GLY A 234 -10.33 8.96 -1.54
CA GLY A 234 -10.63 9.39 -2.90
C GLY A 234 -9.74 8.75 -3.99
N GLY A 235 -9.60 9.46 -5.11
CA GLY A 235 -8.91 8.95 -6.30
C GLY A 235 -9.86 8.23 -7.24
N ARG A 236 -9.82 8.57 -8.54
CA ARG A 236 -10.57 7.86 -9.58
C ARG A 236 -10.38 6.36 -9.45
N ILE A 237 -9.11 5.96 -9.29
CA ILE A 237 -8.72 4.60 -8.92
C ILE A 237 -7.56 4.67 -7.93
N THR A 238 -7.76 4.11 -6.75
CA THR A 238 -6.70 3.91 -5.73
C THR A 238 -6.54 2.42 -5.50
N SER A 239 -5.32 1.90 -5.67
CA SER A 239 -5.04 0.46 -5.62
C SER A 239 -3.80 0.18 -4.77
N PRO A 240 -3.90 0.20 -3.43
CA PRO A 240 -2.82 -0.27 -2.57
C PRO A 240 -2.70 -1.79 -2.65
N HIS A 241 -1.47 -2.25 -2.75
CA HIS A 241 -1.08 -3.64 -2.84
C HIS A 241 0.09 -3.89 -1.88
N ILE A 242 -0.21 -4.40 -0.68
CA ILE A 242 0.78 -4.61 0.37
C ILE A 242 0.90 -6.10 0.66
N VAL A 243 2.13 -6.62 0.55
CA VAL A 243 2.47 -8.02 0.80
C VAL A 243 3.39 -8.09 2.02
N PHE A 244 2.99 -8.85 3.03
CA PHE A 244 3.78 -9.19 4.20
C PHE A 244 4.26 -10.64 4.08
N ARG A 245 5.55 -10.85 4.29
CA ARG A 245 6.18 -12.15 4.44
C ARG A 245 6.66 -12.28 5.88
N LEU A 246 5.91 -13.00 6.71
CA LEU A 246 6.32 -13.35 8.07
C LEU A 246 7.26 -14.56 7.99
N ALA A 247 8.52 -14.27 7.71
CA ALA A 247 9.54 -15.24 7.32
C ALA A 247 10.36 -15.76 8.50
N GLY A 248 10.46 -15.02 9.60
CA GLY A 248 11.12 -15.49 10.81
C GLY A 248 10.15 -16.03 11.86
N GLU A 249 10.63 -16.95 12.69
CA GLU A 249 9.94 -17.40 13.90
C GLU A 249 9.58 -16.20 14.79
N GLY A 250 8.38 -16.18 15.36
CA GLY A 250 7.94 -15.08 16.24
C GLY A 250 7.71 -13.74 15.54
N ALA A 251 7.77 -13.68 14.19
CA ALA A 251 7.53 -12.44 13.44
C ALA A 251 6.08 -11.96 13.60
N GLN A 252 5.89 -10.64 13.68
CA GLN A 252 4.60 -10.01 13.91
C GLN A 252 4.32 -8.92 12.87
N ALA A 253 3.08 -8.85 12.38
CA ALA A 253 2.64 -7.83 11.43
C ALA A 253 1.19 -7.41 11.69
N HIS A 254 0.95 -6.13 11.97
CA HIS A 254 -0.40 -5.57 12.05
C HIS A 254 -0.61 -4.53 10.95
N LEU A 255 -1.73 -4.65 10.24
CA LEU A 255 -2.15 -3.72 9.20
C LEU A 255 -3.50 -3.11 9.59
N PHE A 256 -3.58 -1.78 9.53
CA PHE A 256 -4.80 -1.00 9.77
C PHE A 256 -5.19 -0.22 8.50
N PRO A 257 -5.95 -0.82 7.57
CA PRO A 257 -6.46 -0.12 6.41
C PRO A 257 -7.61 0.81 6.81
N TYR A 258 -7.51 2.08 6.41
CA TYR A 258 -8.60 3.04 6.49
C TYR A 258 -8.92 3.54 5.09
N PHE A 259 -10.19 3.53 4.70
CA PHE A 259 -10.54 3.99 3.36
C PHE A 259 -11.84 4.78 3.29
N LEU A 260 -11.85 5.80 2.43
CA LEU A 260 -13.02 6.62 2.17
C LEU A 260 -13.23 6.83 0.67
N GLY A 261 -14.35 6.35 0.17
CA GLY A 261 -14.81 6.54 -1.21
C GLY A 261 -16.06 7.41 -1.29
N ASP A 262 -16.08 8.33 -2.23
CA ASP A 262 -17.18 9.25 -2.57
C ASP A 262 -17.29 9.40 -4.10
N LYS A 263 -18.35 10.07 -4.57
CA LYS A 263 -18.60 10.28 -6.01
C LYS A 263 -18.62 8.95 -6.78
N ASP A 264 -17.77 8.76 -7.77
CA ASP A 264 -17.63 7.54 -8.57
C ASP A 264 -16.24 6.88 -8.42
N ASN A 265 -15.50 7.25 -7.37
CA ASN A 265 -14.17 6.74 -7.06
C ASN A 265 -14.17 5.22 -6.85
N VAL A 266 -13.07 4.56 -7.23
CA VAL A 266 -12.86 3.12 -6.98
C VAL A 266 -11.61 2.88 -6.14
N ILE A 267 -11.77 2.24 -4.98
CA ILE A 267 -10.67 1.83 -4.11
C ILE A 267 -10.55 0.31 -4.18
N ASP A 268 -9.51 -0.20 -4.82
CA ASP A 268 -9.24 -1.63 -5.04
C ASP A 268 -8.02 -2.08 -4.22
N MET A 269 -8.28 -2.53 -3.01
CA MET A 269 -7.25 -2.91 -2.03
C MET A 269 -6.90 -4.39 -2.16
N LEU A 270 -5.61 -4.69 -2.11
CA LEU A 270 -5.11 -6.05 -1.89
C LEU A 270 -4.09 -6.05 -0.76
N TYR A 271 -4.39 -6.82 0.28
CA TYR A 271 -3.52 -7.01 1.41
C TYR A 271 -3.28 -8.49 1.61
N LEU A 272 -2.01 -8.91 1.56
CA LEU A 272 -1.61 -10.31 1.72
C LEU A 272 -0.66 -10.43 2.89
N MET A 273 -1.01 -11.27 3.87
CA MET A 273 -0.11 -11.74 4.92
C MET A 273 0.19 -13.21 4.70
N ARG A 274 1.46 -13.51 4.44
CA ARG A 274 1.94 -14.88 4.22
C ARG A 274 2.85 -15.31 5.36
N PHE A 275 2.46 -16.39 6.04
CA PHE A 275 3.13 -16.93 7.21
C PHE A 275 3.97 -18.11 6.78
N TYR A 276 5.29 -18.02 6.99
CA TYR A 276 6.24 -19.07 6.59
C TYR A 276 6.84 -19.82 7.77
N SER A 277 6.84 -19.20 8.95
CA SER A 277 7.58 -19.68 10.12
C SER A 277 6.70 -19.81 11.36
N PRO A 278 7.12 -20.62 12.35
CA PRO A 278 6.33 -20.84 13.56
C PRO A 278 6.11 -19.58 14.40
N GLU A 279 5.09 -19.63 15.26
CA GLU A 279 4.80 -18.62 16.29
C GLU A 279 4.59 -17.20 15.72
N THR A 280 4.23 -17.11 14.43
CA THR A 280 4.02 -15.84 13.75
C THR A 280 2.63 -15.28 14.02
N THR A 281 2.50 -13.96 14.17
CA THR A 281 1.21 -13.29 14.41
C THR A 281 0.92 -12.23 13.36
N GLY A 282 -0.28 -12.25 12.78
CA GLY A 282 -0.67 -11.31 11.74
C GLY A 282 -2.12 -10.88 11.88
N ALA A 283 -2.39 -9.58 11.78
CA ALA A 283 -3.74 -9.03 11.88
C ALA A 283 -4.00 -7.96 10.83
N ILE A 284 -5.16 -8.03 10.17
CA ILE A 284 -5.67 -7.00 9.27
C ILE A 284 -6.96 -6.44 9.87
N ASP A 285 -6.94 -5.18 10.32
CA ASP A 285 -8.09 -4.50 10.93
C ASP A 285 -8.53 -3.31 10.06
N ALA A 286 -9.46 -3.56 9.14
CA ALA A 286 -9.91 -2.60 8.16
C ALA A 286 -11.18 -1.86 8.57
N LYS A 287 -11.19 -0.54 8.34
CA LYS A 287 -12.36 0.33 8.54
C LYS A 287 -12.60 1.21 7.32
N GLY A 288 -13.84 1.25 6.84
CA GLY A 288 -14.17 1.95 5.61
C GLY A 288 -15.47 2.72 5.63
N VAL A 289 -15.55 3.77 4.83
CA VAL A 289 -16.78 4.53 4.53
C VAL A 289 -16.92 4.72 3.02
N ILE A 290 -18.06 4.34 2.45
CA ILE A 290 -18.35 4.46 1.01
C ILE A 290 -19.66 5.21 0.81
N LYS A 291 -19.64 6.23 -0.05
CA LYS A 291 -20.78 7.13 -0.33
C LYS A 291 -20.98 7.29 -1.84
N ASP A 292 -22.13 7.85 -2.21
CA ASP A 292 -22.55 8.18 -3.57
C ASP A 292 -22.60 6.94 -4.46
N GLU A 293 -21.86 6.93 -5.57
CA GLU A 293 -21.75 5.80 -6.51
C GLU A 293 -20.39 5.11 -6.43
N SER A 294 -19.60 5.42 -5.39
CA SER A 294 -18.25 4.91 -5.24
C SER A 294 -18.22 3.43 -4.88
N LYS A 295 -17.06 2.83 -5.11
CA LYS A 295 -16.85 1.40 -4.93
C LYS A 295 -15.57 1.10 -4.15
N ALA A 296 -15.68 0.31 -3.09
CA ALA A 296 -14.54 -0.36 -2.47
C ALA A 296 -14.54 -1.85 -2.81
N ILE A 297 -13.34 -2.37 -3.08
CA ILE A 297 -13.07 -3.80 -3.25
C ILE A 297 -11.95 -4.11 -2.26
N PHE A 298 -12.28 -4.84 -1.20
CA PHE A 298 -11.33 -5.24 -0.17
C PHE A 298 -10.95 -6.70 -0.39
N ARG A 299 -9.66 -6.97 -0.66
CA ARG A 299 -9.13 -8.32 -0.86
C ARG A 299 -8.06 -8.62 0.18
N GLY A 300 -8.49 -9.14 1.33
CA GLY A 300 -7.61 -9.67 2.36
C GLY A 300 -7.21 -11.12 2.07
N PHE A 301 -5.93 -11.42 2.19
CA PHE A 301 -5.40 -12.77 2.06
C PHE A 301 -4.58 -13.11 3.31
N LEU A 302 -4.97 -14.19 3.99
CA LEU A 302 -4.18 -14.84 5.04
C LEU A 302 -3.71 -16.19 4.49
N ASP A 303 -2.41 -16.31 4.23
CA ASP A 303 -1.80 -17.48 3.59
C ASP A 303 -0.80 -18.16 4.55
N LEU A 304 -1.29 -19.16 5.29
CA LEU A 304 -0.54 -19.91 6.29
C LEU A 304 0.13 -21.11 5.63
N LYS A 305 1.44 -20.99 5.35
CA LYS A 305 2.21 -22.05 4.71
C LYS A 305 2.52 -23.19 5.67
N LYS A 306 2.71 -24.38 5.10
CA LYS A 306 3.25 -25.52 5.82
C LYS A 306 4.56 -25.13 6.52
N GLY A 307 4.67 -25.44 7.81
CA GLY A 307 5.78 -25.00 8.67
C GLY A 307 5.46 -23.78 9.55
N ALA A 308 4.37 -23.05 9.28
CA ALA A 308 3.89 -21.95 10.11
C ALA A 308 3.16 -22.43 11.38
N LYS A 309 3.75 -23.36 12.12
CA LYS A 309 3.16 -23.95 13.34
C LYS A 309 2.89 -22.88 14.38
N GLU A 310 1.76 -22.98 15.07
CA GLU A 310 1.29 -22.05 16.09
C GLU A 310 1.14 -20.60 15.58
N ALA A 311 1.06 -20.40 14.26
CA ALA A 311 0.76 -19.10 13.70
C ALA A 311 -0.67 -18.66 14.06
N ASN A 312 -0.83 -17.37 14.32
CA ASN A 312 -2.10 -16.72 14.62
C ASN A 312 -2.40 -15.63 13.58
N ALA A 313 -3.44 -15.84 12.78
CA ALA A 313 -3.84 -14.95 11.70
C ALA A 313 -5.27 -14.45 11.90
N SER A 314 -5.49 -13.14 11.79
CA SER A 314 -6.83 -12.56 11.90
C SER A 314 -7.09 -11.49 10.85
N GLU A 315 -8.32 -11.44 10.35
CA GLU A 315 -8.80 -10.40 9.45
C GLU A 315 -10.17 -9.92 9.95
N SER A 316 -10.32 -8.61 10.13
CA SER A 316 -11.58 -7.96 10.50
C SER A 316 -11.80 -6.75 9.60
N GLU A 317 -12.86 -6.77 8.80
CA GLU A 317 -13.28 -5.65 7.97
C GLU A 317 -14.62 -5.09 8.44
N TYR A 318 -14.70 -3.78 8.63
CA TYR A 318 -15.94 -3.06 8.90
C TYR A 318 -16.12 -1.89 7.94
N THR A 319 -17.13 -1.96 7.08
CA THR A 319 -17.41 -0.95 6.05
C THR A 319 -18.82 -0.37 6.21
N LEU A 320 -18.91 0.95 6.31
CA LEU A 320 -20.17 1.69 6.30
C LEU A 320 -20.51 2.22 4.90
N THR A 321 -21.72 1.93 4.42
CA THR A 321 -22.29 2.55 3.22
C THR A 321 -23.23 3.68 3.58
N LEU A 322 -23.03 4.87 3.02
CA LEU A 322 -23.80 6.09 3.31
C LEU A 322 -24.85 6.44 2.24
N SER A 323 -24.79 5.79 1.07
CA SER A 323 -25.71 5.97 -0.05
C SER A 323 -26.14 4.63 -0.61
N GLU A 324 -27.36 4.53 -1.17
CA GLU A 324 -27.88 3.27 -1.72
C GLU A 324 -27.10 2.75 -2.94
N LYS A 325 -26.44 3.64 -3.67
CA LYS A 325 -25.64 3.30 -4.86
C LYS A 325 -24.19 2.92 -4.54
N ALA A 326 -23.74 3.16 -3.31
CA ALA A 326 -22.40 2.82 -2.85
C ALA A 326 -22.23 1.30 -2.85
N LYS A 327 -21.04 0.81 -3.23
CA LYS A 327 -20.75 -0.62 -3.28
C LYS A 327 -19.50 -0.94 -2.48
N ALA A 328 -19.61 -1.87 -1.54
CA ALA A 328 -18.47 -2.47 -0.86
C ALA A 328 -18.46 -3.97 -1.16
N GLU A 329 -17.34 -4.47 -1.67
CA GLU A 329 -17.10 -5.88 -1.97
C GLU A 329 -15.97 -6.38 -1.08
N ALA A 330 -16.31 -7.23 -0.12
CA ALA A 330 -15.37 -7.94 0.74
C ALA A 330 -15.04 -9.30 0.14
N LEU A 331 -13.76 -9.57 -0.12
CA LEU A 331 -13.27 -10.82 -0.72
C LEU A 331 -12.16 -11.43 0.15
N PRO A 332 -12.46 -11.80 1.41
CA PRO A 332 -11.47 -12.37 2.31
C PRO A 332 -11.09 -13.78 1.87
N SER A 333 -9.81 -14.11 1.92
CA SER A 333 -9.26 -15.38 1.43
C SER A 333 -8.33 -15.99 2.47
N LEU A 334 -8.75 -17.12 3.03
CA LEU A 334 -7.98 -17.87 4.02
C LEU A 334 -7.41 -19.14 3.36
N LEU A 335 -6.09 -19.19 3.20
CA LEU A 335 -5.34 -20.31 2.63
C LEU A 335 -4.52 -20.96 3.75
N VAL A 336 -4.82 -22.21 4.08
CA VAL A 336 -4.22 -22.90 5.23
C VAL A 336 -3.62 -24.23 4.79
N ASP A 337 -2.29 -24.28 4.73
CA ASP A 337 -1.51 -25.47 4.40
C ASP A 337 -0.93 -26.16 5.66
N GLU A 338 -1.05 -25.54 6.84
CA GLU A 338 -0.57 -26.04 8.13
C GLU A 338 -1.73 -26.36 9.08
N ASN A 339 -1.65 -27.45 9.83
CA ASN A 339 -2.75 -27.92 10.68
C ASN A 339 -2.75 -27.23 12.06
N GLU A 340 -1.56 -26.96 12.59
CA GLU A 340 -1.37 -26.42 13.94
C GLU A 340 -1.43 -24.88 13.92
N VAL A 341 -2.55 -24.28 13.50
CA VAL A 341 -2.68 -22.81 13.38
C VAL A 341 -4.01 -22.31 13.92
N ASN A 342 -4.05 -21.02 14.30
CA ASN A 342 -5.29 -20.29 14.55
C ASN A 342 -5.48 -19.27 13.43
N ALA A 343 -6.61 -19.33 12.73
CA ALA A 343 -6.93 -18.37 11.70
C ALA A 343 -8.41 -18.00 11.71
N ALA A 344 -8.71 -16.71 11.64
CA ALA A 344 -10.07 -16.20 11.59
C ALA A 344 -10.19 -15.05 10.60
N HIS A 345 -11.36 -14.92 9.98
CA HIS A 345 -11.71 -13.77 9.16
C HIS A 345 -13.16 -13.35 9.39
N ALA A 346 -13.42 -12.06 9.39
CA ALA A 346 -14.73 -11.48 9.53
C ALA A 346 -14.84 -10.24 8.64
N ALA A 347 -15.94 -10.12 7.91
CA ALA A 347 -16.23 -8.96 7.10
C ALA A 347 -17.67 -8.51 7.34
N THR A 348 -17.85 -7.22 7.64
CA THR A 348 -19.15 -6.60 7.89
C THR A 348 -19.30 -5.40 6.98
N VAL A 349 -20.32 -5.46 6.11
CA VAL A 349 -20.76 -4.32 5.31
C VAL A 349 -22.15 -3.93 5.77
N GLY A 350 -22.34 -2.68 6.17
CA GLY A 350 -23.61 -2.22 6.72
C GLY A 350 -23.91 -0.75 6.51
N THR A 351 -25.15 -0.38 6.73
CA THR A 351 -25.58 1.03 6.83
C THR A 351 -25.56 1.47 8.30
N ILE A 352 -25.58 2.78 8.54
CA ILE A 352 -25.74 3.31 9.89
C ILE A 352 -27.12 2.90 10.45
N GLU A 353 -27.12 2.39 11.68
CA GLU A 353 -28.34 2.04 12.42
C GLU A 353 -29.27 3.26 12.58
N LYS A 354 -30.56 3.07 12.29
CA LYS A 354 -31.55 4.16 12.31
C LYS A 354 -31.73 4.73 13.71
N GLU A 355 -31.58 3.90 14.74
CA GLU A 355 -31.66 4.28 16.15
C GLU A 355 -30.54 5.24 16.53
N LYS A 356 -29.31 5.01 16.05
CA LYS A 356 -28.17 5.91 16.26
C LYS A 356 -28.38 7.26 15.58
N LEU A 357 -28.88 7.25 14.34
CA LEU A 357 -29.23 8.48 13.62
C LEU A 357 -30.34 9.24 14.32
N TYR A 358 -31.44 8.56 14.68
CA TYR A 358 -32.56 9.15 15.40
C TYR A 358 -32.11 9.79 16.71
N TYR A 359 -31.29 9.09 17.50
CA TYR A 359 -30.75 9.62 18.75
C TYR A 359 -29.99 10.94 18.53
N LEU A 360 -29.05 10.99 17.58
CA LEU A 360 -28.31 12.23 17.30
C LEU A 360 -29.24 13.34 16.79
N MET A 361 -30.24 13.01 15.98
CA MET A 361 -31.20 14.00 15.49
C MET A 361 -32.05 14.61 16.62
N THR A 362 -32.42 13.84 17.65
CA THR A 362 -33.09 14.39 18.83
C THR A 362 -32.21 15.35 19.65
N ARG A 363 -30.89 15.31 19.46
CA ARG A 363 -29.93 16.24 20.08
C ARG A 363 -29.66 17.48 19.23
N GLY A 364 -30.41 17.68 18.15
CA GLY A 364 -30.35 18.87 17.31
C GLY A 364 -29.45 18.78 16.09
N PHE A 365 -28.83 17.63 15.83
CA PHE A 365 -28.08 17.40 14.60
C PHE A 365 -29.04 17.13 13.43
N SER A 366 -28.75 17.66 12.25
CA SER A 366 -29.37 17.21 11.01
C SER A 366 -28.99 15.76 10.70
N LEU A 367 -29.75 15.09 9.82
CA LEU A 367 -29.44 13.73 9.38
C LEU A 367 -28.01 13.65 8.80
N GLU A 368 -27.60 14.65 8.01
CA GLU A 368 -26.28 14.67 7.39
C GLU A 368 -25.17 14.88 8.43
N GLU A 369 -25.35 15.77 9.40
CA GLU A 369 -24.41 15.93 10.52
C GLU A 369 -24.30 14.65 11.37
N ALA A 370 -25.42 13.96 11.61
CA ALA A 370 -25.44 12.71 12.35
C ALA A 370 -24.66 11.59 11.63
N LYS A 371 -24.91 11.40 10.33
CA LYS A 371 -24.15 10.45 9.50
C LYS A 371 -22.65 10.75 9.55
N LYS A 372 -22.32 12.03 9.45
CA LYS A 372 -20.96 12.54 9.43
C LYS A 372 -20.20 12.29 10.71
N LEU A 373 -20.81 12.59 11.86
CA LEU A 373 -20.24 12.31 13.18
C LEU A 373 -19.96 10.81 13.34
N ILE A 374 -20.95 9.96 13.10
CA ILE A 374 -20.80 8.50 13.23
C ILE A 374 -19.69 7.97 12.32
N SER A 375 -19.69 8.39 11.06
CA SER A 375 -18.73 7.90 10.06
C SER A 375 -17.31 8.37 10.34
N SER A 376 -17.14 9.62 10.79
CA SER A 376 -15.83 10.17 11.15
C SER A 376 -15.19 9.45 12.35
N GLY A 377 -16.01 8.95 13.28
CA GLY A 377 -15.54 8.17 14.44
C GLY A 377 -14.81 6.88 14.06
N LEU A 378 -15.05 6.33 12.86
CA LEU A 378 -14.30 5.16 12.37
C LEU A 378 -12.81 5.46 12.16
N PHE A 379 -12.45 6.71 11.85
CA PHE A 379 -11.09 7.13 11.56
C PHE A 379 -10.36 7.71 12.77
N GLU A 380 -11.03 7.86 13.92
CA GLU A 380 -10.48 8.53 15.11
C GLU A 380 -9.18 7.88 15.59
N SER A 381 -9.14 6.54 15.63
CA SER A 381 -7.92 5.80 15.99
C SER A 381 -6.75 6.03 15.03
N ALA A 382 -7.02 6.26 13.73
CA ALA A 382 -5.97 6.59 12.76
C ALA A 382 -5.48 8.03 12.96
N ILE A 383 -6.40 8.96 13.17
CA ILE A 383 -6.10 10.38 13.39
C ILE A 383 -5.28 10.56 14.67
N ASP A 384 -5.62 9.85 15.75
CA ASP A 384 -4.89 9.90 17.01
C ASP A 384 -3.45 9.38 16.86
N ARG A 385 -3.24 8.30 16.09
CA ARG A 385 -1.90 7.81 15.75
C ARG A 385 -1.09 8.86 14.98
N ILE A 386 -1.70 9.53 13.99
CA ILE A 386 -1.03 10.61 13.24
C ILE A 386 -0.65 11.77 14.16
N LYS A 387 -1.57 12.15 15.07
CA LYS A 387 -1.39 13.28 15.99
C LYS A 387 -0.16 13.16 16.88
N VAL A 388 0.25 11.94 17.23
CA VAL A 388 1.49 11.68 17.99
C VAL A 388 2.73 12.24 17.26
N PHE A 389 2.75 12.19 15.92
CA PHE A 389 3.90 12.58 15.11
C PHE A 389 3.76 13.96 14.46
N ASP A 390 2.54 14.34 14.09
CA ASP A 390 2.24 15.59 13.40
C ASP A 390 0.80 16.05 13.69
N GLU A 391 0.63 16.89 14.71
CA GLU A 391 -0.69 17.43 15.09
C GLU A 391 -1.33 18.24 13.95
N GLY A 392 -0.53 19.03 13.23
CA GLY A 392 -1.02 19.86 12.12
C GLY A 392 -1.58 19.01 10.98
N MET A 393 -0.84 17.98 10.56
CA MET A 393 -1.32 17.06 9.52
C MET A 393 -2.48 16.20 10.00
N SER A 394 -2.55 15.83 11.29
CA SER A 394 -3.71 15.12 11.84
C SER A 394 -5.01 15.91 11.64
N GLN A 395 -4.95 17.23 11.84
CA GLN A 395 -6.10 18.10 11.65
C GLN A 395 -6.47 18.23 10.16
N VAL A 396 -5.48 18.35 9.27
CA VAL A 396 -5.71 18.37 7.81
C VAL A 396 -6.41 17.08 7.35
N VAL A 397 -5.95 15.91 7.80
CA VAL A 397 -6.55 14.61 7.45
C VAL A 397 -7.98 14.54 7.98
N LYS A 398 -8.21 14.96 9.23
CA LYS A 398 -9.54 15.03 9.83
C LYS A 398 -10.48 15.93 9.03
N ASP A 399 -10.01 17.10 8.61
CA ASP A 399 -10.80 18.04 7.82
C ASP A 399 -11.15 17.49 6.44
N VAL A 400 -10.22 16.78 5.78
CA VAL A 400 -10.49 16.12 4.48
C VAL A 400 -11.50 14.98 4.62
N ILE A 401 -11.37 14.14 5.65
CA ILE A 401 -12.36 13.10 5.96
C ILE A 401 -13.72 13.74 6.18
N PHE A 402 -13.77 14.79 7.01
CA PHE A 402 -15.00 15.52 7.27
C PHE A 402 -15.55 16.10 5.96
N GLN A 403 -14.78 16.76 5.12
CA GLN A 403 -15.30 17.37 3.88
C GLN A 403 -15.87 16.36 2.87
N ARG A 404 -15.33 15.13 2.81
CA ARG A 404 -15.76 14.10 1.86
C ARG A 404 -16.94 13.23 2.34
N ILE A 405 -17.25 13.25 3.65
CA ILE A 405 -18.49 12.68 4.20
C ILE A 405 -19.61 13.70 4.10
#